data_AF-A0A7X8X3T4-F1
#
_entry.id   AF-A0A7X8X3T4-F1
#
_cell.length_a   1.000
_cell.length_b   1.000
_cell.length_c   1.000
_cell.angle_alpha   90.00
_cell.angle_beta   90.00
_cell.angle_gamma   90.00
#
_symmetry.space_group_name_H-M   'P 1'
#
loop_
_entity.id
_entity.type
_entity.pdbx_description
1 polymer ?
#
loop_
_entity_poly.entity_id
_entity_poly.type
_entity_poly.pdbx_seq_one_letter_code
_entity_poly.pdbx_strand_id
1 'polypeptide(L)'
;MERYIYDDMVKLIRDQKHDYLNHLQVITGNLQLEKRDKALNYLRQVTSNLLEVGPITKLDNSYLSILLLIALQKSRNLGVNLCLI
;
A
#
# COMPACT_ATOMS: atom_id res chain seq x y z
N MET A 1 -14.80 -19.42 -7.19
CA MET A 1 -13.63 -19.01 -6.39
C MET A 1 -12.83 -17.92 -7.12
N GLU A 2 -12.42 -18.14 -8.38
CA GLU A 2 -11.68 -17.13 -9.17
C GLU A 2 -12.38 -15.78 -9.31
N ARG A 3 -13.71 -15.76 -9.58
CA ARG A 3 -14.48 -14.50 -9.70
C ARG A 3 -14.36 -13.59 -8.46
N TYR A 4 -14.36 -14.17 -7.27
CA TYR A 4 -14.22 -13.44 -6.01
C TYR A 4 -12.83 -12.80 -5.88
N ILE A 5 -11.79 -13.49 -6.36
CA ILE A 5 -10.41 -12.99 -6.35
C ILE A 5 -10.29 -11.79 -7.28
N TYR A 6 -10.90 -11.83 -8.47
CA TYR A 6 -10.89 -10.68 -9.38
C TYR A 6 -11.56 -9.43 -8.78
N ASP A 7 -12.71 -9.59 -8.10
CA ASP A 7 -13.38 -8.47 -7.43
C ASP A 7 -12.51 -7.89 -6.31
N ASP A 8 -11.87 -8.75 -5.50
CA ASP A 8 -10.92 -8.35 -4.47
C ASP A 8 -9.66 -7.68 -5.06
N MET A 9 -9.18 -8.12 -6.23
CA MET A 9 -8.07 -7.48 -6.94
C MET A 9 -8.45 -6.08 -7.42
N VAL A 10 -9.62 -5.90 -8.01
CA VAL A 10 -10.10 -4.58 -8.43
C VAL A 10 -10.24 -3.66 -7.23
N LYS A 11 -10.73 -4.17 -6.10
CA LYS A 11 -10.80 -3.44 -4.84
C LYS A 11 -9.40 -3.06 -4.32
N LEU A 12 -8.46 -4.01 -4.29
CA LEU A 12 -7.07 -3.77 -3.92
C LEU A 12 -6.45 -2.63 -4.74
N ILE A 13 -6.62 -2.65 -6.06
CA ILE A 13 -6.10 -1.59 -6.96
C ILE A 13 -6.74 -0.24 -6.65
N ARG A 14 -8.05 -0.20 -6.37
CA ARG A 14 -8.77 1.03 -6.02
C ARG A 14 -8.27 1.63 -4.71
N ASP A 15 -8.10 0.80 -3.70
CA ASP A 15 -7.62 1.20 -2.37
C ASP A 15 -6.17 1.71 -2.47
N GLN A 16 -5.29 0.99 -3.17
CA GLN A 16 -3.93 1.45 -3.44
C GLN A 16 -3.89 2.80 -4.16
N LYS A 17 -4.71 2.99 -5.20
CA LYS A 17 -4.78 4.26 -5.92
C LYS A 17 -5.21 5.41 -5.00
N HIS A 18 -6.22 5.17 -4.17
CA HIS A 18 -6.68 6.15 -3.20
C HIS A 18 -5.56 6.55 -2.23
N ASP A 19 -4.85 5.57 -1.67
CA ASP A 19 -3.78 5.80 -0.71
C ASP A 19 -2.59 6.53 -1.35
N TYR A 20 -2.21 6.19 -2.58
CA TYR A 20 -1.19 6.92 -3.33
C TYR A 20 -1.57 8.40 -3.52
N LEU A 21 -2.81 8.68 -3.94
CA LEU A 21 -3.28 10.05 -4.10
C LEU A 21 -3.25 10.82 -2.76
N ASN A 22 -3.69 10.18 -1.68
CA ASN A 22 -3.65 10.77 -0.35
C ASN A 22 -2.21 11.08 0.10
N HIS A 23 -1.26 10.15 -0.08
CA HIS A 23 0.14 10.38 0.23
C HIS A 23 0.71 11.57 -0.55
N LEU A 24 0.42 11.66 -1.85
CA LEU A 24 0.85 12.80 -2.68
C LEU A 24 0.21 14.11 -2.22
N GLN A 25 -1.06 14.11 -1.82
CA GLN A 25 -1.74 15.28 -1.26
C GLN A 25 -1.12 15.73 0.05
N VAL A 26 -0.79 14.82 0.96
CA VAL A 26 -0.12 15.14 2.24
C VAL A 26 1.26 15.74 2.00
N ILE A 27 2.05 15.17 1.08
CA ILE A 27 3.37 15.71 0.71
C ILE A 27 3.19 17.12 0.12
N THR A 28 2.29 17.28 -0.84
CA THR A 28 2.01 18.55 -1.50
C THR A 28 1.55 19.63 -0.51
N GLY A 29 0.64 19.30 0.41
CA GLY A 29 0.18 20.22 1.45
C GLY A 29 1.30 20.64 2.40
N ASN A 30 2.21 19.73 2.78
CA ASN A 30 3.37 20.12 3.58
C ASN A 30 4.32 21.04 2.80
N LEU A 31 4.53 20.80 1.50
CA LEU A 31 5.35 21.68 0.65
C LEU A 31 4.73 23.07 0.49
N GLN A 32 3.42 23.16 0.27
CA GLN A 32 2.68 24.43 0.18
C GLN A 32 2.73 25.26 1.47
N LEU A 33 2.79 24.59 2.62
CA LEU A 33 2.94 25.24 3.93
C LEU A 33 4.40 25.50 4.32
N GLU A 34 5.33 25.35 3.37
CA GLU A 34 6.79 25.48 3.57
C GLU A 34 7.38 24.54 4.65
N LYS A 35 6.67 23.48 5.02
CA LYS A 35 7.08 22.47 6.00
C LYS A 35 7.95 21.38 5.35
N ARG A 36 9.09 21.78 4.77
CA ARG A 36 9.98 20.90 3.98
C ARG A 36 10.42 19.65 4.74
N ASP A 37 10.84 19.78 6.00
CA ASP A 37 11.29 18.64 6.80
C ASP A 37 10.17 17.62 7.04
N LYS A 38 8.93 18.09 7.24
CA LYS A 38 7.76 17.21 7.42
C LYS A 38 7.41 16.50 6.11
N ALA A 39 7.45 17.20 4.98
CA ALA A 39 7.24 16.60 3.67
C ALA A 39 8.28 15.49 3.40
N LEU A 40 9.56 15.77 3.68
CA LEU A 40 10.65 14.82 3.47
C LEU A 40 10.55 13.61 4.41
N ASN A 41 10.22 13.84 5.68
CA ASN A 41 10.05 12.76 6.64
C ASN A 41 8.87 11.84 6.26
N TYR A 42 7.73 12.44 5.88
CA TYR A 42 6.57 11.68 5.43
C TYR A 42 6.87 10.89 4.14
N LEU A 43 7.56 11.50 3.17
CA LEU A 43 7.98 10.81 1.95
C LEU A 43 8.83 9.58 2.28
N ARG A 44 9.85 9.72 3.14
CA ARG A 44 10.69 8.59 3.57
C ARG A 44 9.88 7.47 4.22
N GLN A 45 8.91 7.82 5.08
CA GLN A 45 8.01 6.86 5.70
C GLN A 45 7.19 6.10 4.66
N VAL A 46 6.57 6.80 3.70
CA VAL A 46 5.81 6.18 2.62
C VAL A 46 6.70 5.27 1.76
N THR A 47 7.91 5.71 1.42
CA THR A 47 8.87 4.88 0.67
C THR A 47 9.23 3.61 1.43
N SER A 48 9.50 3.69 2.73
CA SER A 48 9.78 2.51 3.57
C SER A 48 8.63 1.51 3.53
N ASN A 49 7.40 1.98 3.73
CA ASN A 49 6.21 1.13 3.72
C ASN A 49 5.96 0.44 2.37
N LEU A 50 6.34 1.09 1.26
CA LEU A 50 6.22 0.49 -0.08
C LEU A 50 7.29 -0.59 -0.32
N LEU A 51 8.50 -0.41 0.21
CA LEU A 51 9.57 -1.38 0.09
C LEU A 51 9.30 -2.66 0.91
N GLU A 52 8.61 -2.56 2.05
CA GLU A 52 8.21 -3.71 2.87
C GLU A 52 7.31 -4.71 2.13
N VAL A 53 6.54 -4.25 1.13
CA VAL A 53 5.66 -5.12 0.31
C VAL A 53 6.42 -5.76 -0.86
N GLY A 54 7.65 -5.30 -1.14
CA GLY A 54 8.49 -5.74 -2.25
C GLY A 54 8.84 -7.24 -2.29
N PRO A 55 9.00 -7.97 -1.17
CA PRO A 55 9.23 -9.41 -1.20
C PRO A 55 8.07 -10.20 -1.80
N ILE A 56 6.83 -9.76 -1.57
CA ILE A 56 5.60 -10.45 -2.01
C ILE A 56 5.43 -10.33 -3.52
N THR A 57 5.75 -9.16 -4.07
CA THR A 57 5.68 -8.91 -5.51
C THR A 57 6.80 -9.63 -6.29
N LYS A 58 7.81 -10.16 -5.59
CA LYS A 58 8.92 -10.94 -6.16
C LYS A 58 8.74 -12.46 -6.08
N LEU A 59 7.65 -12.95 -5.48
CA LEU A 59 7.38 -14.39 -5.45
C LEU A 59 7.13 -14.92 -6.87
N ASP A 60 7.69 -16.08 -7.19
CA ASP A 60 7.55 -16.71 -8.52
C ASP A 60 6.11 -17.10 -8.86
N ASN A 61 5.25 -17.27 -7.84
CA ASN A 61 3.85 -17.64 -8.00
C ASN A 61 2.94 -16.41 -7.89
N SER A 62 2.54 -15.86 -9.04
CA SER A 62 1.68 -14.68 -9.14
C SER A 62 0.34 -14.83 -8.40
N TYR A 63 -0.24 -16.03 -8.38
CA TYR A 63 -1.51 -16.28 -7.70
C TYR A 63 -1.35 -16.16 -6.17
N LEU A 64 -0.26 -16.72 -5.63
CA LEU A 64 0.09 -16.57 -4.21
C LEU A 64 0.38 -15.11 -3.87
N SER A 65 1.12 -14.38 -4.72
CA SER A 65 1.39 -12.96 -4.53
C SER A 65 0.10 -12.15 -4.41
N ILE A 66 -0.86 -12.39 -5.31
CA ILE A 66 -2.16 -11.72 -5.31
C ILE A 66 -2.94 -12.02 -4.02
N LEU A 67 -3.01 -13.29 -3.60
CA LEU A 67 -3.70 -13.67 -2.37
C LEU A 67 -3.10 -13.00 -1.13
N LEU A 68 -1.76 -12.97 -1.03
CA LEU A 68 -1.06 -12.31 0.07
C LEU A 68 -1.29 -10.80 0.07
N LEU A 69 -1.26 -10.15 -1.09
CA LEU A 69 -1.55 -8.72 -1.20
C LEU A 69 -2.99 -8.39 -0.79
N ILE A 70 -3.97 -9.22 -1.18
CA ILE A 70 -5.37 -9.07 -0.76
C ILE A 70 -5.50 -9.25 0.76
N ALA A 71 -4.85 -10.28 1.33
CA ALA A 71 -4.88 -10.54 2.76
C ALA A 71 -4.27 -9.38 3.57
N LEU A 72 -3.13 -8.86 3.11
CA LEU A 72 -2.49 -7.68 3.71
C LEU A 72 -3.39 -6.44 3.67
N GLN A 73 -4.00 -6.16 2.52
CA GLN A 73 -4.90 -5.01 2.40
C GLN A 73 -6.11 -5.14 3.32
N LYS A 74 -6.72 -6.34 3.39
CA LYS A 74 -7.81 -6.61 4.32
C LYS A 74 -7.39 -6.41 5.77
N SER A 75 -6.19 -6.89 6.14
CA SER A 75 -5.64 -6.71 7.48
C SER A 75 -5.44 -5.23 7.83
N ARG A 76 -4.86 -4.45 6.91
CA ARG A 76 -4.68 -3.00 7.06
C ARG A 76 -6.02 -2.28 7.26
N ASN A 77 -7.03 -2.63 6.47
CA ASN A 77 -8.38 -2.06 6.59
C ASN A 77 -9.06 -2.39 7.93
N LEU A 78 -8.64 -3.49 8.58
CA LEU A 78 -9.11 -3.90 9.92
C LEU A 78 -8.24 -3.33 11.06
N GLY A 79 -7.17 -2.59 10.74
CA GLY A 79 -6.22 -2.09 11.74
C GLY A 79 -5.33 -3.18 12.35
N VAL A 80 -5.25 -4.35 11.72
CA VAL A 80 -4.41 -5.48 12.18
C VAL A 80 -3.12 -5.49 11.39
N ASN A 81 -1.99 -5.64 12.08
CA ASN A 81 -0.68 -5.76 11.43
C ASN A 81 -0.39 -7.24 11.12
N LEU A 82 -0.35 -7.59 9.84
CA LEU A 82 0.00 -8.93 9.39
C LEU A 82 1.49 -8.96 9.03
N CYS A 83 2.29 -9.58 9.90
CA CYS A 83 3.71 -9.77 9.67
C CYS A 83 3.93 -11.06 8.87
N LEU A 84 4.52 -10.95 7.68
CA LEU A 84 4.97 -12.09 6.90
C LEU A 84 6.44 -12.32 7.30
N ILE A 85 6.67 -13.36 8.10
CA ILE A 85 7.98 -13.77 8.64
C ILE A 85 8.84 -14.35 7.52
#